data_AF-I0ANT2-F1
#
_entry.id   AF-I0ANT2-F1
#
_cell.length_a   1.000
_cell.length_b   1.000
_cell.length_c   1.000
_cell.angle_alpha   90.00
_cell.angle_beta   90.00
_cell.angle_gamma   90.00
#
_symmetry.space_group_name_H-M   'P 1'
#
loop_
_entity.id
_entity.type
_entity.pdbx_description
1 polymer ?
#
loop_
_entity_poly.entity_id
_entity_poly.type
_entity_poly.pdbx_seq_one_letter_code
_entity_poly.pdbx_strand_id
1 'polypeptide(L)'
;MINKNRDSKFVIYQVLYIFVITVLALKGADLDLRRVALEEETVDKKVRDSLVTLIDSLYALGLKFDIKIDQNLPVENEELKKKLASLNEKLQQVQTKLQELPPPKEEEEPVVEEQTLMPMPISNKQTFIQYTWNVASNTGSVPVEIYDPRDRSKPIIVIPAGQERKFDLTDQSEVIVKFGSQEDRIKVVPNKPPEIKIEKVTTKMNARDIYVQELQRITVFKVTVIDNRPDQLKITWNGPISVSGPVKDSNGNLIYNVSLKIASTLSAFDDWLDKNGNLRESDGRYKVNFFFTAVDDRTKDRVQVGDSFFFTDFSK
;
A
#
# COMPACT_ATOMS: atom_id res chain seq x y z
N MET A 1 1.22 -19.18 49.68
CA MET A 1 0.09 -18.43 49.10
C MET A 1 0.20 -18.49 47.58
N ILE A 2 -0.55 -19.38 46.94
CA ILE A 2 -0.50 -19.60 45.49
C ILE A 2 -1.57 -18.70 44.85
N ASN A 3 -1.11 -17.80 43.97
CA ASN A 3 -1.89 -16.71 43.39
C ASN A 3 -3.08 -17.21 42.56
N LYS A 4 -4.31 -17.12 43.10
CA LYS A 4 -5.59 -17.37 42.40
C LYS A 4 -5.76 -16.60 41.08
N ASN A 5 -5.03 -15.49 40.88
CA ASN A 5 -5.05 -14.71 39.63
C ASN A 5 -4.24 -15.30 38.47
N ARG A 6 -3.39 -16.32 38.71
CA ARG A 6 -2.69 -17.04 37.64
C ARG A 6 -3.61 -18.06 36.95
N ASP A 7 -4.43 -18.77 37.72
CA ASP A 7 -5.29 -19.84 37.19
C ASP A 7 -6.39 -19.32 36.26
N SER A 8 -7.10 -18.25 36.59
CA SER A 8 -8.18 -17.73 35.72
C SER A 8 -7.63 -17.24 34.38
N LYS A 9 -6.45 -16.62 34.37
CA LYS A 9 -5.78 -16.21 33.13
C LYS A 9 -5.33 -17.44 32.34
N PHE A 10 -4.73 -18.43 33.00
CA PHE A 10 -4.29 -19.67 32.36
C PHE A 10 -5.45 -20.45 31.74
N VAL A 11 -6.59 -20.54 32.44
CA VAL A 11 -7.81 -21.18 31.94
C VAL A 11 -8.39 -20.40 30.75
N ILE A 12 -8.46 -19.07 30.82
CA ILE A 12 -8.91 -18.25 29.67
C ILE A 12 -7.98 -18.46 28.47
N TYR A 13 -6.66 -18.50 28.67
CA TYR A 13 -5.70 -18.76 27.59
C TYR A 13 -5.83 -20.17 27.01
N GLN A 14 -6.04 -21.21 27.83
CA GLN A 14 -6.27 -22.56 27.33
C GLN A 14 -7.58 -22.69 26.54
N VAL A 15 -8.65 -22.05 26.99
CA VAL A 15 -9.94 -22.06 26.27
C VAL A 15 -9.82 -21.32 24.93
N LEU A 16 -9.14 -20.17 24.90
CA LEU A 16 -8.88 -19.42 23.66
C LEU A 16 -8.02 -20.23 22.68
N TYR A 17 -7.02 -20.95 23.21
CA TYR A 17 -6.12 -21.78 22.40
C TYR A 17 -6.86 -22.97 21.76
N ILE A 18 -7.71 -23.67 22.53
CA ILE A 18 -8.56 -24.75 22.03
C ILE A 18 -9.54 -24.23 20.96
N PHE A 19 -10.10 -23.04 21.15
CA PHE A 19 -11.01 -22.42 20.19
C PHE A 19 -10.33 -22.05 18.86
N VAL A 20 -9.08 -21.56 18.92
CA VAL A 20 -8.30 -21.25 17.71
C VAL A 20 -7.92 -22.52 16.95
N ILE A 21 -7.54 -23.59 17.65
CA ILE A 21 -7.22 -24.88 17.03
C ILE A 21 -8.44 -25.48 16.34
N THR A 22 -9.62 -25.44 16.97
CA THR A 22 -10.84 -25.97 16.35
C THR A 22 -11.27 -25.17 15.13
N VAL A 23 -11.10 -23.85 15.12
CA VAL A 23 -11.37 -22.99 13.94
C VAL A 23 -10.37 -23.27 12.80
N LEU A 24 -9.10 -23.51 13.10
CA LEU A 24 -8.09 -23.88 12.11
C LEU A 24 -8.32 -25.28 11.52
N ALA A 25 -8.71 -26.24 12.36
CA ALA A 25 -9.09 -27.58 11.93
C ALA A 25 -10.37 -27.57 11.06
N LEU A 26 -11.36 -26.75 11.41
CA LEU A 26 -12.59 -26.56 10.63
C LEU A 26 -12.33 -25.91 9.26
N LYS A 27 -11.26 -25.12 9.13
CA LYS A 27 -10.81 -24.53 7.85
C LYS A 27 -9.90 -25.45 7.02
N GLY A 28 -9.67 -26.69 7.45
CA GLY A 28 -8.94 -27.70 6.68
C GLY A 28 -7.42 -27.50 6.67
N ALA A 29 -6.87 -26.77 7.63
CA ALA A 29 -5.42 -26.66 7.78
C ALA A 29 -4.87 -27.90 8.51
N ASP A 30 -3.95 -28.63 7.87
CA ASP A 30 -3.24 -29.75 8.48
C ASP A 30 -2.26 -29.21 9.54
N LEU A 31 -2.44 -29.65 10.80
CA LEU A 31 -1.81 -29.02 11.97
C LEU A 31 -1.04 -30.06 12.78
N ASP A 32 0.28 -30.09 12.60
CA ASP A 32 1.17 -30.99 13.35
C ASP A 32 1.44 -30.45 14.76
N LEU A 33 0.68 -30.95 15.74
CA LEU A 33 0.70 -30.52 17.14
C LEU A 33 1.94 -30.98 17.92
N ARG A 34 2.88 -31.70 17.30
CA ARG A 34 4.09 -32.22 17.97
C ARG A 34 5.07 -31.14 18.42
N ARG A 35 4.95 -29.91 17.90
CA ARG A 35 5.89 -28.81 18.18
C ARG A 35 5.55 -27.94 19.38
N VAL A 36 4.36 -28.06 19.97
CA VAL A 36 3.88 -27.16 21.04
C VAL A 36 4.13 -27.73 22.45
N ALA A 37 4.62 -28.95 22.56
CA ALA A 37 4.77 -29.64 23.85
C ALA A 37 6.09 -29.37 24.59
N LEU A 38 6.88 -28.35 24.22
CA LEU A 38 8.14 -28.06 24.90
C LEU A 38 8.20 -26.61 25.43
N GLU A 39 7.96 -26.54 26.75
CA GLU A 39 8.49 -25.65 27.79
C GLU A 39 8.59 -24.12 27.55
N GLU A 40 7.82 -23.42 28.39
CA GLU A 40 8.05 -22.09 28.99
C GLU A 40 8.88 -21.05 28.21
N GLU A 41 8.28 -20.42 27.21
CA GLU A 41 8.64 -19.04 26.84
C GLU A 41 7.41 -18.15 26.92
N THR A 42 7.50 -17.13 27.76
CA THR A 42 6.50 -16.07 27.92
C THR A 42 6.20 -15.43 26.57
N VAL A 43 4.95 -15.55 26.13
CA VAL A 43 4.47 -15.04 24.84
C VAL A 43 4.80 -13.55 24.70
N ASP A 44 5.55 -13.24 23.65
CA ASP A 44 6.08 -11.91 23.35
C ASP A 44 4.94 -10.90 23.10
N LYS A 45 5.06 -9.67 23.64
CA LYS A 45 4.02 -8.61 23.58
C LYS A 45 3.50 -8.34 22.17
N LYS A 46 4.36 -8.59 21.17
CA LYS A 46 4.07 -8.40 19.75
C LYS A 46 2.97 -9.33 19.24
N VAL A 47 2.89 -10.56 19.74
CA VAL A 47 1.86 -11.54 19.34
C VAL A 47 0.51 -11.16 19.95
N ARG A 48 0.52 -10.65 21.19
CA ARG A 48 -0.68 -10.12 21.86
C ARG A 48 -1.29 -8.96 21.08
N ASP A 49 -0.47 -8.00 20.65
CA ASP A 49 -0.97 -6.82 19.94
C ASP A 49 -1.46 -7.18 18.52
N SER A 50 -0.89 -8.21 17.89
CA SER A 50 -1.41 -8.79 16.64
C SER A 50 -2.75 -9.52 16.79
N LEU A 51 -3.01 -10.16 17.93
CA LEU A 51 -4.28 -10.85 18.17
C LEU A 51 -5.41 -9.87 18.51
N VAL A 52 -5.12 -8.80 19.24
CA VAL A 52 -6.09 -7.73 19.54
C VAL A 52 -6.50 -7.01 18.26
N THR A 53 -5.55 -6.69 17.39
CA THR A 53 -5.86 -6.09 16.07
C THR A 53 -6.71 -6.99 15.18
N LEU A 54 -6.53 -8.32 15.27
CA LEU A 54 -7.36 -9.26 14.53
C LEU A 54 -8.80 -9.33 15.10
N ILE A 55 -8.97 -9.29 16.41
CA ILE A 55 -10.28 -9.22 17.06
C ILE A 55 -10.99 -7.90 16.74
N ASP A 56 -10.29 -6.77 16.83
CA ASP A 56 -10.84 -5.44 16.51
C ASP A 56 -11.25 -5.35 15.04
N SER A 57 -10.48 -5.98 14.13
CA SER A 57 -10.85 -6.05 12.71
C SER A 57 -12.08 -6.93 12.47
N LEU A 58 -12.27 -8.01 13.24
CA LEU A 58 -13.45 -8.86 13.16
C LEU A 58 -14.72 -8.18 13.72
N TYR A 59 -14.58 -7.36 14.77
CA TYR A 59 -15.66 -6.49 15.25
C TYR A 59 -16.00 -5.37 14.25
N ALA A 60 -14.98 -4.78 13.61
CA ALA A 60 -15.16 -3.75 12.57
C ALA A 60 -15.83 -4.28 11.29
N LEU A 61 -15.77 -5.60 11.04
CA LEU A 61 -16.49 -6.29 9.96
C LEU A 61 -17.98 -6.54 10.27
N GLY A 62 -18.50 -6.10 11.41
CA GLY A 62 -19.93 -6.13 11.74
C GLY A 62 -20.48 -7.50 12.13
N LEU A 63 -19.61 -8.49 12.37
CA LEU A 63 -20.01 -9.80 12.88
C LEU A 63 -20.43 -9.69 14.35
N LYS A 64 -21.74 -9.71 14.62
CA LYS A 64 -22.27 -9.86 15.98
C LYS A 64 -22.11 -11.30 16.42
N PHE A 65 -21.21 -11.55 17.37
CA PHE A 65 -21.11 -12.84 18.04
C PHE A 65 -22.23 -12.95 19.08
N ASP A 66 -23.27 -13.74 18.77
CA ASP A 66 -24.30 -14.12 19.74
C ASP A 66 -23.81 -15.38 20.48
N ILE A 67 -23.23 -15.18 21.66
CA ILE A 67 -22.77 -16.29 22.50
C ILE A 67 -24.00 -16.86 23.23
N LYS A 68 -24.67 -17.82 22.61
CA LYS A 68 -25.66 -18.66 23.30
C LYS A 68 -24.91 -19.72 24.09
N ILE A 69 -24.83 -19.53 25.40
CA ILE A 69 -24.26 -20.52 26.32
C ILE A 69 -25.30 -21.62 26.50
N ASP A 70 -25.01 -22.79 25.97
CA ASP A 70 -25.80 -24.00 26.18
C ASP A 70 -25.66 -24.44 27.66
N GLN A 71 -26.76 -24.46 28.40
CA GLN A 71 -26.81 -24.72 29.85
C GLN A 71 -26.79 -26.22 30.21
N ASN A 72 -26.02 -27.04 29.53
CA ASN A 72 -25.97 -28.47 29.87
C ASN A 72 -24.55 -29.03 29.83
N LEU A 73 -23.78 -28.77 30.90
CA LEU A 73 -22.68 -29.64 31.31
C LEU A 73 -22.68 -29.78 32.86
N PRO A 74 -22.79 -31.00 33.40
CA PRO A 74 -23.04 -31.21 34.82
C PRO A 74 -21.73 -31.42 35.59
N VAL A 75 -21.15 -30.37 36.17
CA VAL A 75 -20.29 -30.49 37.36
C VAL A 75 -20.38 -29.19 38.17
N GLU A 76 -21.17 -29.18 39.25
CA GLU A 76 -21.22 -28.06 40.19
C GLU A 76 -19.86 -27.88 40.87
N ASN A 77 -19.15 -26.80 40.55
CA ASN A 77 -17.90 -26.45 41.19
C ASN A 77 -18.20 -25.61 42.45
N GLU A 78 -18.43 -26.30 43.57
CA GLU A 78 -18.78 -25.74 44.90
C GLU A 78 -17.85 -24.59 45.36
N GLU A 79 -16.59 -24.58 44.92
CA GLU A 79 -15.67 -23.47 45.22
C GLU A 79 -16.09 -22.14 44.59
N LEU A 80 -16.62 -22.16 43.36
CA LEU A 80 -17.04 -20.96 42.66
C LEU A 80 -18.31 -20.39 43.30
N LYS A 81 -19.21 -21.24 43.78
CA LYS A 81 -20.42 -20.86 44.52
C LYS A 81 -20.07 -20.14 45.83
N LYS A 82 -19.10 -20.67 46.58
CA LYS A 82 -18.59 -20.02 47.81
C LYS A 82 -17.86 -18.70 47.52
N LYS A 83 -17.06 -18.62 46.46
CA LYS A 83 -16.40 -17.36 46.05
C LYS A 83 -17.42 -16.29 45.65
N LEU A 84 -18.46 -16.66 44.90
CA LEU A 84 -19.54 -15.75 44.50
C LEU A 84 -20.34 -15.23 45.71
N ALA A 85 -20.66 -16.11 46.67
CA ALA A 85 -21.32 -15.71 47.91
C ALA A 85 -20.47 -14.69 48.69
N SER A 86 -19.16 -14.94 48.83
CA SER A 86 -18.25 -14.02 49.53
C SER A 86 -18.06 -12.67 48.81
N LEU A 87 -18.22 -12.65 47.49
CA LEU A 87 -18.14 -11.42 46.68
C LEU A 87 -19.42 -10.60 46.80
N ASN A 88 -20.58 -11.25 46.85
CA ASN A 88 -21.86 -10.58 47.09
C ASN A 88 -21.94 -9.96 48.48
N GLU A 89 -21.45 -10.65 49.53
CA GLU A 89 -21.38 -10.06 50.87
C GLU A 89 -20.47 -8.83 50.92
N LYS A 90 -19.31 -8.88 50.24
CA LYS A 90 -18.41 -7.73 50.16
C LYS A 90 -19.03 -6.56 49.39
N LEU A 91 -19.75 -6.83 48.31
CA LEU A 91 -20.47 -5.80 47.56
C LEU A 91 -21.57 -5.14 48.40
N GLN A 92 -22.34 -5.92 49.16
CA GLN A 92 -23.36 -5.39 50.06
C GLN A 92 -22.76 -4.52 51.18
N GLN A 93 -21.60 -4.91 51.74
CA GLN A 93 -20.89 -4.10 52.73
C GLN A 93 -20.35 -2.78 52.16
N VAL A 94 -19.91 -2.76 50.91
CA VAL A 94 -19.47 -1.52 50.25
C VAL A 94 -20.68 -0.63 49.93
N GLN A 95 -21.80 -1.22 49.54
CA GLN A 95 -23.03 -0.50 49.22
C GLN A 95 -23.69 0.13 50.47
N THR A 96 -23.61 -0.52 51.63
CA THR A 96 -24.04 0.08 52.91
C THR A 96 -23.13 1.23 53.34
N LYS A 97 -21.82 1.12 53.15
CA LYS A 97 -20.87 2.21 53.45
C LYS A 97 -21.05 3.46 52.56
N LEU A 98 -21.58 3.29 51.34
CA LEU A 98 -21.88 4.39 50.42
C LEU A 98 -23.19 5.12 50.74
N GLN A 99 -24.12 4.51 51.49
CA GLN A 99 -25.39 5.14 51.90
C GLN A 99 -25.27 6.05 53.14
N GLU A 100 -24.21 5.90 53.94
CA GLU A 100 -24.00 6.68 55.18
C GLU A 100 -23.22 8.00 54.97
N LEU A 101 -22.75 8.28 53.75
CA LEU A 101 -22.08 9.55 53.45
C LEU A 101 -23.11 10.61 53.05
N PRO A 102 -23.15 11.79 53.71
CA PRO A 102 -23.99 12.89 53.25
C PRO A 102 -23.55 13.32 51.83
N PRO A 103 -24.49 13.76 50.98
CA PRO A 103 -24.16 14.16 49.62
C PRO A 103 -23.13 15.30 49.64
N PRO A 104 -22.12 15.27 48.75
CA PRO A 104 -21.16 16.36 48.64
C PRO A 104 -21.90 17.67 48.33
N LYS A 105 -21.47 18.77 48.97
CA LYS A 105 -21.90 20.11 48.54
C LYS A 105 -21.44 20.33 47.11
N GLU A 106 -22.36 20.73 46.23
CA GLU A 106 -22.05 21.22 44.88
C GLU A 106 -21.14 22.46 45.02
N GLU A 107 -19.86 22.28 44.72
CA GLU A 107 -19.02 23.38 44.24
C GLU A 107 -19.27 23.47 42.73
N GLU A 108 -19.70 24.65 42.28
CA GLU A 108 -19.94 24.94 40.87
C GLU A 108 -18.64 24.73 40.08
N GLU A 109 -18.55 23.64 39.32
CA GLU A 109 -17.52 23.50 38.29
C GLU A 109 -17.80 24.52 37.17
N PRO A 110 -16.79 25.28 36.72
CA PRO A 110 -16.97 26.17 35.58
C PRO A 110 -17.29 25.35 34.34
N VAL A 111 -18.41 25.67 33.69
CA VAL A 111 -18.83 25.11 32.40
C VAL A 111 -17.72 25.36 31.37
N VAL A 112 -16.92 24.33 31.09
CA VAL A 112 -16.14 24.26 29.85
C VAL A 112 -17.13 23.82 28.78
N GLU A 113 -17.51 24.74 27.89
CA GLU A 113 -18.25 24.39 26.68
C GLU A 113 -17.48 23.27 25.96
N GLU A 114 -18.08 22.07 25.87
CA GLU A 114 -17.62 21.04 24.95
C GLU A 114 -17.68 21.63 23.54
N GLN A 115 -16.53 22.11 23.05
CA GLN A 115 -16.36 22.46 21.65
C GLN A 115 -16.65 21.21 20.84
N THR A 116 -17.84 21.15 20.26
CA THR A 116 -18.24 20.12 19.30
C THR A 116 -17.19 20.08 18.19
N LEU A 117 -16.37 19.03 18.17
CA LEU A 117 -15.31 18.90 17.19
C LEU A 117 -15.96 18.85 15.79
N MET A 118 -15.69 19.84 14.96
CA MET A 118 -16.14 19.84 13.57
C MET A 118 -15.58 18.61 12.84
N PRO A 119 -16.38 17.90 12.04
CA PRO A 119 -15.89 16.78 11.26
C PRO A 119 -14.88 17.26 10.22
N MET A 120 -13.86 16.43 9.95
CA MET A 120 -12.82 16.77 8.98
C MET A 120 -13.44 17.03 7.59
N PRO A 121 -13.22 18.22 7.00
CA PRO A 121 -13.90 18.64 5.76
C PRO A 121 -13.31 17.99 4.49
N ILE A 122 -12.08 17.50 4.59
CA ILE A 122 -11.42 16.68 3.57
C ILE A 122 -11.59 15.22 3.99
N SER A 123 -11.99 14.37 3.05
CA SER A 123 -12.16 12.94 3.32
C SER A 123 -10.86 12.31 3.80
N ASN A 124 -10.87 11.57 4.91
CA ASN A 124 -9.71 10.80 5.40
C ASN A 124 -9.20 9.74 4.41
N LYS A 125 -9.96 9.45 3.35
CA LYS A 125 -9.56 8.56 2.25
C LYS A 125 -8.71 9.27 1.18
N GLN A 126 -8.70 10.60 1.18
CA GLN A 126 -7.96 11.40 0.23
C GLN A 126 -6.48 11.34 0.59
N THR A 127 -5.74 10.58 -0.21
CA THR A 127 -4.30 10.39 -0.05
C THR A 127 -3.58 11.37 -0.97
N PHE A 128 -2.67 12.16 -0.43
CA PHE A 128 -1.82 13.04 -1.24
C PHE A 128 -0.54 12.32 -1.64
N ILE A 129 0.05 12.70 -2.76
CA ILE A 129 1.26 12.10 -3.31
C ILE A 129 2.34 13.18 -3.47
N GLN A 130 3.58 12.85 -3.14
CA GLN A 130 4.74 13.73 -3.27
C GLN A 130 5.05 14.04 -4.74
N TYR A 131 5.72 15.16 -4.99
CA TYR A 131 6.19 15.60 -6.32
C TYR A 131 5.12 15.66 -7.42
N THR A 132 3.84 15.59 -7.07
CA THR A 132 2.73 15.55 -8.03
C THR A 132 1.58 16.50 -7.67
N TRP A 133 0.64 16.61 -8.61
CA TRP A 133 -0.53 17.46 -8.47
C TRP A 133 -1.54 16.70 -7.63
N ASN A 134 -1.90 17.29 -6.51
CA ASN A 134 -2.95 16.80 -5.67
C ASN A 134 -4.18 17.64 -5.90
N VAL A 135 -5.32 16.97 -5.80
CA VAL A 135 -6.62 17.59 -5.81
C VAL A 135 -7.19 17.35 -4.44
N ALA A 136 -7.75 18.39 -3.83
CA ALA A 136 -8.46 18.30 -2.56
C ALA A 136 -9.83 18.96 -2.70
N SER A 137 -10.86 18.26 -2.25
CA SER A 137 -12.25 18.73 -2.27
C SER A 137 -12.70 19.01 -0.85
N ASN A 138 -13.16 20.23 -0.62
CA ASN A 138 -13.66 20.67 0.67
C ASN A 138 -15.19 20.50 0.72
N THR A 139 -15.63 19.46 1.43
CA THR A 139 -17.06 19.17 1.65
C THR A 139 -17.64 19.87 2.87
N GLY A 140 -16.80 20.59 3.62
CA GLY A 140 -17.19 21.31 4.82
C GLY A 140 -17.80 22.68 4.56
N SER A 141 -18.27 23.31 5.64
CA SER A 141 -18.87 24.65 5.66
C SER A 141 -17.84 25.78 5.88
N VAL A 142 -16.58 25.44 6.18
CA VAL A 142 -15.49 26.39 6.44
C VAL A 142 -14.36 26.22 5.42
N PRO A 143 -13.61 27.28 5.08
CA PRO A 143 -12.44 27.14 4.21
C PRO A 143 -11.37 26.26 4.88
N VAL A 144 -10.64 25.54 4.04
CA VAL A 144 -9.56 24.64 4.45
C VAL A 144 -8.24 25.18 3.94
N GLU A 145 -7.26 25.28 4.82
CA GLU A 145 -5.92 25.76 4.51
C GLU A 145 -4.94 24.60 4.68
N ILE A 146 -4.13 24.33 3.64
CA ILE A 146 -3.11 23.29 3.70
C ILE A 146 -1.75 23.96 3.84
N TYR A 147 -0.99 23.55 4.86
CA TYR A 147 0.33 24.08 5.20
C TYR A 147 1.42 23.03 5.06
N ASP A 148 2.64 23.51 4.79
CA ASP A 148 3.85 22.72 4.96
C ASP A 148 4.19 22.66 6.47
N PRO A 149 4.45 21.48 7.06
CA PRO A 149 4.91 21.38 8.44
C PRO A 149 6.18 22.19 8.72
N ARG A 150 7.04 22.39 7.72
CA ARG A 150 8.31 23.13 7.83
C ARG A 150 8.12 24.64 7.73
N ASP A 151 7.12 25.11 6.99
CA ASP A 151 6.81 26.53 6.82
C ASP A 151 5.31 26.78 6.98
N ARG A 152 4.92 27.27 8.16
CA ARG A 152 3.54 27.63 8.51
C ARG A 152 3.22 29.10 8.20
N SER A 153 4.16 29.87 7.66
CA SER A 153 3.95 31.30 7.42
C SER A 153 2.95 31.58 6.29
N LYS A 154 2.86 30.66 5.32
CA LYS A 154 1.97 30.78 4.16
C LYS A 154 1.33 29.43 3.82
N PRO A 155 0.02 29.36 3.57
CA PRO A 155 -0.61 28.12 3.12
C PRO A 155 -0.13 27.78 1.70
N ILE A 156 0.11 26.48 1.46
CA ILE A 156 0.35 25.91 0.13
C ILE A 156 -0.87 26.16 -0.75
N ILE A 157 -2.06 25.93 -0.20
CA ILE A 157 -3.34 26.19 -0.88
C ILE A 157 -4.43 26.50 0.13
N VAL A 158 -5.38 27.34 -0.28
CA VAL A 158 -6.63 27.61 0.42
C VAL A 158 -7.79 27.11 -0.44
N ILE A 159 -8.63 26.27 0.14
CA ILE A 159 -9.75 25.59 -0.51
C ILE A 159 -11.05 26.12 0.10
N PRO A 160 -11.80 26.98 -0.62
CA PRO A 160 -13.07 27.49 -0.12
C PRO A 160 -14.07 26.38 0.18
N ALA A 161 -15.04 26.66 1.05
CA ALA A 161 -16.12 25.73 1.38
C ALA A 161 -16.88 25.28 0.13
N GLY A 162 -17.12 23.98 0.00
CA GLY A 162 -17.81 23.37 -1.15
C GLY A 162 -17.02 23.36 -2.47
N GLN A 163 -15.74 23.75 -2.47
CA GLN A 163 -14.92 23.81 -3.68
C GLN A 163 -13.82 22.74 -3.70
N GLU A 164 -13.33 22.48 -4.91
CA GLU A 164 -12.17 21.65 -5.17
C GLU A 164 -11.03 22.50 -5.71
N ARG A 165 -9.81 22.25 -5.24
CA ARG A 165 -8.60 22.93 -5.72
C ARG A 165 -7.49 21.92 -6.01
N LYS A 166 -6.72 22.25 -7.06
CA LYS A 166 -5.50 21.54 -7.45
C LYS A 166 -4.28 22.30 -6.94
N PHE A 167 -3.32 21.58 -6.37
CA PHE A 167 -2.09 22.13 -5.81
C PHE A 167 -0.92 21.17 -6.01
N ASP A 168 0.32 21.69 -6.04
CA ASP A 168 1.54 20.89 -6.20
C ASP A 168 2.10 20.58 -4.82
N LEU A 169 2.51 19.32 -4.60
CA LEU A 169 3.35 18.96 -3.47
C LEU A 169 4.75 18.62 -3.97
N THR A 170 5.75 18.91 -3.16
CA THR A 170 7.16 18.62 -3.42
C THR A 170 7.60 17.45 -2.53
N ASP A 171 8.47 17.71 -1.58
CA ASP A 171 9.16 16.77 -0.71
C ASP A 171 8.47 16.60 0.66
N GLN A 172 7.27 17.16 0.84
CA GLN A 172 6.52 17.04 2.09
C GLN A 172 6.09 15.58 2.31
N SER A 173 6.46 14.96 3.44
CA SER A 173 5.98 13.63 3.84
C SER A 173 4.62 13.68 4.57
N GLU A 174 4.25 14.85 5.05
CA GLU A 174 2.96 15.13 5.68
C GLU A 174 2.57 16.58 5.39
N VAL A 175 1.27 16.87 5.38
CA VAL A 175 0.73 18.23 5.27
C VAL A 175 -0.21 18.49 6.43
N ILE A 176 -0.24 19.74 6.89
CA ILE A 176 -1.14 20.16 7.97
C ILE A 176 -2.37 20.78 7.33
N VAL A 177 -3.53 20.25 7.67
CA VAL A 177 -4.83 20.74 7.21
C VAL A 177 -5.47 21.51 8.36
N LYS A 178 -5.66 22.81 8.17
CA LYS A 178 -6.31 23.69 9.13
C LYS A 178 -7.72 24.05 8.66
N PHE A 179 -8.68 23.92 9.55
CA PHE A 179 -10.07 24.26 9.28
C PHE A 179 -10.76 24.76 10.56
N GLY A 180 -11.32 25.97 10.51
CA GLY A 180 -11.81 26.63 11.72
C GLY A 180 -10.71 26.75 12.79
N SER A 181 -10.97 26.23 13.98
CA SER A 181 -10.01 26.18 15.10
C SER A 181 -9.20 24.88 15.19
N GLN A 182 -9.38 23.96 14.24
CA GLN A 182 -8.77 22.64 14.26
C GLN A 182 -7.63 22.51 13.25
N GLU A 183 -6.65 21.68 13.60
CA GLU A 183 -5.55 21.29 12.73
C GLU A 183 -5.44 19.77 12.75
N ASP A 184 -5.27 19.16 11.57
CA ASP A 184 -5.04 17.73 11.42
C ASP A 184 -3.86 17.47 10.47
N ARG A 185 -3.25 16.28 10.55
CA ARG A 185 -2.09 15.92 9.72
C ARG A 185 -2.45 14.81 8.75
N ILE A 186 -2.30 15.08 7.46
CA ILE A 186 -2.46 14.09 6.40
C ILE A 186 -1.08 13.60 5.95
N LYS A 187 -0.87 12.29 5.98
CA LYS A 187 0.35 11.67 5.44
C LYS A 187 0.33 11.75 3.91
N VAL A 188 1.48 12.14 3.34
CA VAL A 188 1.70 12.17 1.90
C VAL A 188 2.46 10.91 1.51
N VAL A 189 1.96 10.19 0.52
CA VAL A 189 2.58 8.99 -0.03
C VAL A 189 3.69 9.39 -1.01
N PRO A 190 4.84 8.70 -1.01
CA PRO A 190 5.90 8.98 -1.98
C PRO A 190 5.40 8.77 -3.42
N ASN A 191 5.95 9.56 -4.36
CA ASN A 191 5.68 9.34 -5.78
C ASN A 191 6.16 7.94 -6.17
N LYS A 192 5.43 7.28 -7.08
CA LYS A 192 5.89 6.02 -7.66
C LYS A 192 6.87 6.34 -8.80
N PRO A 193 7.94 5.56 -8.96
CA PRO A 193 8.84 5.73 -10.09
C PRO A 193 8.11 5.41 -11.42
N PRO A 194 8.56 5.99 -12.54
CA PRO A 194 7.98 5.74 -13.85
C PRO A 194 8.13 4.29 -14.26
N GLU A 195 7.12 3.72 -14.92
CA GLU A 195 7.14 2.35 -15.41
C GLU A 195 7.33 2.34 -16.94
N ILE A 196 8.25 1.51 -17.44
CA ILE A 196 8.47 1.32 -18.88
C ILE A 196 8.04 -0.10 -19.25
N LYS A 197 7.02 -0.21 -20.11
CA LYS A 197 6.56 -1.49 -20.68
C LYS A 197 7.00 -1.61 -22.12
N ILE A 198 7.67 -2.71 -22.45
CA ILE A 198 8.08 -3.04 -23.80
C ILE A 198 7.24 -4.22 -24.28
N GLU A 199 6.50 -4.01 -25.36
CA GLU A 199 5.63 -5.03 -25.96
C GLU A 199 6.09 -5.30 -27.39
N LYS A 200 6.30 -6.57 -27.71
CA LYS A 200 6.54 -6.99 -29.10
C LYS A 200 5.22 -6.98 -29.87
N VAL A 201 5.16 -6.19 -30.94
CA VAL A 201 3.94 -5.97 -31.75
C VAL A 201 3.97 -6.66 -33.10
N THR A 202 4.99 -7.48 -33.38
CA THR A 202 5.12 -8.24 -34.62
C THR A 202 5.43 -9.71 -34.38
N THR A 203 4.95 -10.56 -35.30
CA THR A 203 5.29 -11.98 -35.37
C THR A 203 6.50 -12.26 -36.26
N LYS A 204 6.95 -11.27 -37.05
CA LYS A 204 8.06 -11.43 -38.02
C LYS A 204 9.37 -11.84 -37.36
N MET A 205 9.62 -11.38 -36.15
CA MET A 205 10.81 -11.74 -35.37
C MET A 205 10.75 -13.16 -34.77
N ASN A 206 9.63 -13.88 -34.90
CA ASN A 206 9.53 -15.28 -34.47
C ASN A 206 9.85 -16.27 -35.61
N ALA A 207 10.00 -15.80 -36.85
CA ALA A 207 10.26 -16.64 -38.00
C ALA A 207 11.67 -17.27 -37.95
N ARG A 208 11.92 -18.26 -38.81
CA ARG A 208 13.30 -18.76 -39.03
C ARG A 208 14.12 -17.78 -39.85
N ASP A 209 13.49 -17.20 -40.87
CA ASP A 209 14.11 -16.25 -41.78
C ASP A 209 13.68 -14.84 -41.36
N ILE A 210 14.57 -14.12 -40.67
CA ILE A 210 14.28 -12.80 -40.14
C ILE A 210 15.24 -11.80 -40.76
N TYR A 211 14.77 -11.10 -41.80
CA TYR A 211 15.64 -10.22 -42.57
C TYR A 211 15.71 -8.82 -42.00
N VAL A 212 16.93 -8.25 -41.97
CA VAL A 212 17.19 -6.90 -41.48
C VAL A 212 16.35 -5.87 -42.23
N GLN A 213 16.30 -5.95 -43.56
CA GLN A 213 15.57 -5.00 -44.39
C GLN A 213 14.09 -4.92 -44.01
N GLU A 214 13.49 -6.04 -43.59
CA GLU A 214 12.09 -6.08 -43.16
C GLU A 214 11.92 -5.47 -41.77
N LEU A 215 12.76 -5.86 -40.79
CA LEU A 215 12.67 -5.35 -39.41
C LEU A 215 12.93 -3.84 -39.29
N GLN A 216 13.69 -3.26 -40.22
CA GLN A 216 13.93 -1.81 -40.23
C GLN A 216 12.75 -1.00 -40.80
N ARG A 217 11.81 -1.65 -41.51
CA ARG A 217 10.64 -0.99 -42.14
C ARG A 217 9.37 -1.10 -41.31
N ILE A 218 9.33 -2.02 -40.35
CA ILE A 218 8.16 -2.28 -39.51
C ILE A 218 8.43 -1.85 -38.06
N THR A 219 7.37 -1.52 -37.33
CA THR A 219 7.44 -1.42 -35.87
C THR A 219 7.51 -2.83 -35.29
N VAL A 220 8.57 -3.12 -34.53
CA VAL A 220 8.77 -4.43 -33.90
C VAL A 220 8.34 -4.39 -32.45
N PHE A 221 8.67 -3.29 -31.75
CA PHE A 221 8.28 -3.08 -30.36
C PHE A 221 7.50 -1.79 -30.20
N LYS A 222 6.55 -1.82 -29.26
CA LYS A 222 5.86 -0.67 -28.73
C LYS A 222 6.32 -0.48 -27.29
N VAL A 223 6.89 0.67 -26.99
CA VAL A 223 7.34 1.04 -25.66
C VAL A 223 6.34 2.04 -25.07
N THR A 224 5.74 1.69 -23.95
CA THR A 224 4.79 2.54 -23.23
C THR A 224 5.42 2.99 -21.93
N VAL A 225 5.55 4.29 -21.74
CA VAL A 225 6.01 4.90 -20.49
C VAL A 225 4.78 5.35 -19.71
N ILE A 226 4.57 4.73 -18.55
CA ILE A 226 3.44 4.95 -17.66
C ILE A 226 3.94 5.76 -16.47
N ASP A 227 3.35 6.95 -16.31
CA ASP A 227 3.65 7.84 -15.20
C ASP A 227 2.47 8.81 -14.98
N ASN A 228 2.35 9.37 -13.78
CA ASN A 228 1.33 10.36 -13.46
C ASN A 228 1.60 11.72 -14.15
N ARG A 229 2.86 12.00 -14.51
CA ARG A 229 3.34 13.21 -15.16
C ARG A 229 4.37 12.89 -16.25
N PRO A 230 3.93 12.29 -17.36
CA PRO A 230 4.81 11.89 -18.45
C PRO A 230 5.61 13.06 -19.05
N ASP A 231 5.07 14.28 -19.01
CA ASP A 231 5.74 15.47 -19.54
C ASP A 231 6.97 15.94 -18.73
N GLN A 232 7.15 15.41 -17.51
CA GLN A 232 8.31 15.69 -16.65
C GLN A 232 9.43 14.65 -16.79
N LEU A 233 9.19 13.60 -17.59
CA LEU A 233 10.15 12.53 -17.78
C LEU A 233 11.10 12.85 -18.93
N LYS A 234 12.40 12.72 -18.66
CA LYS A 234 13.43 12.72 -19.69
C LYS A 234 13.63 11.29 -20.19
N ILE A 235 13.08 11.02 -21.38
CA ILE A 235 13.22 9.72 -22.04
C ILE A 235 14.44 9.72 -22.95
N THR A 236 15.31 8.72 -22.78
CA THR A 236 16.47 8.47 -23.64
C THR A 236 16.50 7.00 -24.03
N TRP A 237 17.09 6.71 -25.18
CA TRP A 237 17.22 5.34 -25.67
C TRP A 237 18.61 5.08 -26.24
N ASN A 238 19.01 3.82 -26.21
CA ASN A 238 20.30 3.36 -26.72
C ASN A 238 20.12 2.02 -27.46
N GLY A 239 21.02 1.73 -28.39
CA GLY A 239 21.01 0.55 -29.24
C GLY A 239 20.78 0.92 -30.72
N PRO A 240 20.92 -0.05 -31.62
CA PRO A 240 20.75 0.16 -33.05
C PRO A 240 19.27 0.16 -33.44
N ILE A 241 18.55 1.18 -32.96
CA ILE A 241 17.10 1.32 -33.11
C ILE A 241 16.71 2.65 -33.72
N SER A 242 15.60 2.65 -34.44
CA SER A 242 14.88 3.85 -34.84
C SER A 242 13.62 3.97 -33.99
N VAL A 243 13.41 5.13 -33.37
CA VAL A 243 12.27 5.39 -32.51
C VAL A 243 11.39 6.45 -33.17
N SER A 244 10.08 6.18 -33.25
CA SER A 244 9.07 7.15 -33.71
C SER A 244 8.05 7.41 -32.61
N GLY A 245 7.63 8.68 -32.46
CA GLY A 245 6.82 9.15 -31.34
C GLY A 245 7.47 10.34 -30.61
N PRO A 246 6.98 10.73 -29.42
CA PRO A 246 5.91 10.09 -28.66
C PRO A 246 4.51 10.38 -29.18
N VAL A 247 3.61 9.41 -29.03
CA VAL A 247 2.15 9.60 -29.15
C VAL A 247 1.53 9.37 -27.79
N LYS A 248 0.66 10.28 -27.34
CA LYS A 248 -0.07 10.10 -26.07
C LYS A 248 -1.25 9.15 -26.27
N ASP A 249 -1.40 8.16 -25.39
CA ASP A 249 -2.61 7.33 -25.34
C ASP A 249 -3.77 8.07 -24.66
N SER A 250 -4.94 7.44 -24.61
CA SER A 250 -6.12 8.00 -23.94
C SER A 250 -5.93 8.24 -22.44
N ASN A 251 -4.95 7.59 -21.82
CA ASN A 251 -4.59 7.74 -20.41
C ASN A 251 -3.46 8.77 -20.21
N GLY A 252 -2.95 9.37 -21.29
CA GLY A 252 -1.84 10.33 -21.27
C GLY A 252 -0.43 9.71 -21.29
N ASN A 253 -0.30 8.38 -21.32
CA ASN A 253 0.99 7.68 -21.36
C ASN A 253 1.73 7.93 -22.66
N LEU A 254 3.07 7.96 -22.61
CA LEU A 254 3.89 8.16 -23.80
C LEU A 254 4.15 6.84 -24.51
N ILE A 255 3.73 6.74 -25.76
CA ILE A 255 3.98 5.58 -26.61
C ILE A 255 5.07 5.91 -27.63
N TYR A 256 6.07 5.03 -27.70
CA TYR A 256 7.14 5.03 -28.69
C TYR A 256 7.08 3.74 -29.52
N ASN A 257 7.19 3.90 -30.83
CA ASN A 257 7.27 2.78 -31.76
C ASN A 257 8.74 2.57 -32.13
N VAL A 258 9.23 1.35 -31.97
CA VAL A 258 10.64 1.00 -32.12
C VAL A 258 10.82 0.01 -33.27
N SER A 259 11.73 0.36 -34.17
CA SER A 259 12.17 -0.44 -35.30
C SER A 259 13.67 -0.67 -35.22
N LEU A 260 14.16 -1.70 -35.90
CA LEU A 260 15.60 -1.92 -36.01
C LEU A 260 16.24 -0.81 -36.87
N LYS A 261 17.50 -0.45 -36.60
CA LYS A 261 18.29 0.44 -37.45
C LYS A 261 19.77 0.08 -37.35
N ILE A 262 20.21 -0.84 -38.20
CA ILE A 262 21.62 -1.27 -38.28
C ILE A 262 22.28 -0.87 -39.60
N ALA A 263 21.61 -1.09 -40.74
CA ALA A 263 22.20 -0.89 -42.07
C ALA A 263 21.13 -0.60 -43.13
N SER A 264 21.27 0.47 -43.90
CA SER A 264 20.31 0.84 -44.96
C SER A 264 20.50 0.07 -46.27
N THR A 265 21.67 -0.55 -46.49
CA THR A 265 22.05 -1.28 -47.71
C THR A 265 22.77 -2.58 -47.34
N LEU A 266 22.87 -3.51 -48.29
CA LEU A 266 23.58 -4.78 -48.12
C LEU A 266 25.07 -4.54 -47.76
N SER A 267 25.74 -3.66 -48.48
CA SER A 267 27.15 -3.32 -48.19
C SER A 267 27.34 -2.74 -46.79
N ALA A 268 26.43 -1.88 -46.31
CA ALA A 268 26.49 -1.38 -44.94
C ALA A 268 26.22 -2.47 -43.89
N PHE A 269 25.49 -3.52 -44.28
CA PHE A 269 25.27 -4.69 -43.43
C PHE A 269 26.51 -5.58 -43.37
N ASP A 270 27.20 -5.79 -44.50
CA ASP A 270 28.48 -6.51 -44.53
C ASP A 270 29.53 -5.80 -43.66
N ASP A 271 29.64 -4.47 -43.76
CA ASP A 271 30.51 -3.66 -42.89
C ASP A 271 30.12 -3.78 -41.39
N TRP A 272 28.82 -3.98 -41.12
CA TRP A 272 28.33 -4.19 -39.76
C TRP A 272 28.68 -5.59 -39.26
N LEU A 273 28.56 -6.61 -40.11
CA LEU A 273 28.94 -7.99 -39.81
C LEU A 273 30.43 -8.12 -39.52
N ASP A 274 31.28 -7.43 -40.27
CA ASP A 274 32.74 -7.44 -40.05
C ASP A 274 33.10 -6.95 -38.64
N LYS A 275 32.32 -6.00 -38.10
CA LYS A 275 32.53 -5.41 -36.77
C LYS A 275 31.81 -6.14 -35.65
N ASN A 276 30.69 -6.80 -35.95
CA ASN A 276 29.75 -7.33 -34.95
C ASN A 276 29.39 -8.80 -35.16
N GLY A 277 30.14 -9.53 -35.99
CA GLY A 277 29.87 -10.93 -36.30
C GLY A 277 29.93 -11.86 -35.08
N ASN A 278 30.59 -11.43 -34.01
CA ASN A 278 30.61 -12.09 -32.71
C ASN A 278 29.26 -12.04 -31.96
N LEU A 279 28.30 -11.21 -32.38
CA LEU A 279 26.94 -11.15 -31.82
C LEU A 279 26.02 -12.27 -32.32
N ARG A 280 26.57 -13.25 -33.05
CA ARG A 280 25.85 -14.42 -33.53
C ARG A 280 25.66 -15.43 -32.40
N GLU A 281 24.40 -15.73 -32.11
CA GLU A 281 23.97 -16.74 -31.14
C GLU A 281 24.18 -18.16 -31.70
N SER A 282 24.12 -19.16 -30.82
CA SER A 282 24.32 -20.57 -31.19
C SER A 282 23.29 -21.11 -32.19
N ASP A 283 22.13 -20.46 -32.31
CA ASP A 283 21.08 -20.80 -33.28
C ASP A 283 21.32 -20.19 -34.67
N GLY A 284 22.44 -19.47 -34.84
CA GLY A 284 22.85 -18.84 -36.07
C GLY A 284 22.28 -17.45 -36.31
N ARG A 285 21.46 -16.91 -35.40
CA ARG A 285 20.87 -15.56 -35.49
C ARG A 285 21.76 -14.52 -34.83
N TYR A 286 21.71 -13.29 -35.29
CA TYR A 286 22.32 -12.15 -34.63
C TYR A 286 21.36 -11.56 -33.60
N LYS A 287 21.89 -11.20 -32.44
CA LYS A 287 21.15 -10.52 -31.36
C LYS A 287 21.71 -9.13 -31.13
N VAL A 288 20.84 -8.13 -31.12
CA VAL A 288 21.20 -6.77 -30.73
C VAL A 288 20.26 -6.24 -29.65
N ASN A 289 20.84 -5.70 -28.59
CA ASN A 289 20.08 -5.17 -27.46
C ASN A 289 19.76 -3.69 -27.66
N PHE A 290 18.63 -3.26 -27.12
CA PHE A 290 18.30 -1.85 -26.99
C PHE A 290 17.75 -1.57 -25.60
N PHE A 291 17.87 -0.32 -25.16
CA PHE A 291 17.45 0.10 -23.83
C PHE A 291 16.71 1.42 -23.91
N PHE A 292 15.63 1.54 -23.15
CA PHE A 292 14.94 2.77 -22.84
C PHE A 292 15.23 3.15 -21.40
N THR A 293 15.50 4.43 -21.18
CA THR A 293 15.75 5.00 -19.86
C THR A 293 14.80 6.18 -19.65
N ALA A 294 14.00 6.12 -18.60
CA ALA A 294 13.18 7.23 -18.12
C ALA A 294 13.84 7.79 -16.86
N VAL A 295 14.02 9.11 -16.83
CA VAL A 295 14.49 9.84 -15.66
C VAL A 295 13.44 10.88 -15.29
N ASP A 296 12.96 10.84 -14.05
CA ASP A 296 12.10 11.89 -13.52
C ASP A 296 12.98 13.09 -13.11
N ASP A 297 12.71 14.26 -13.70
CA ASP A 297 13.53 15.46 -13.44
C ASP A 297 13.37 16.01 -12.01
N ARG A 298 12.28 15.71 -11.30
CA ARG A 298 12.03 16.16 -9.92
C ARG A 298 12.53 15.16 -8.89
N THR A 299 12.12 13.90 -8.98
CA THR A 299 12.50 12.88 -7.99
C THR A 299 13.90 12.33 -8.23
N LYS A 300 14.44 12.51 -9.45
CA LYS A 300 15.68 11.89 -9.95
C LYS A 300 15.61 10.37 -10.02
N ASP A 301 14.42 9.78 -9.92
CA ASP A 301 14.23 8.36 -10.12
C ASP A 301 14.59 8.00 -11.56
N ARG A 302 15.35 6.93 -11.70
CA ARG A 302 15.80 6.42 -12.98
C ARG A 302 15.36 4.99 -13.14
N VAL A 303 14.65 4.73 -14.24
CA VAL A 303 14.23 3.40 -14.64
C VAL A 303 14.79 3.11 -16.02
N GLN A 304 15.46 1.97 -16.17
CA GLN A 304 16.00 1.49 -17.44
C GLN A 304 15.47 0.09 -17.72
N VAL A 305 14.89 -0.08 -18.90
CA VAL A 305 14.34 -1.36 -19.37
C VAL A 305 14.82 -1.57 -20.80
N GLY A 306 15.20 -2.79 -21.14
CA GLY A 306 15.67 -3.13 -22.48
C GLY A 306 15.10 -4.44 -22.98
N ASP A 307 15.15 -4.62 -24.30
CA ASP A 307 14.80 -5.85 -24.98
C ASP A 307 15.76 -6.05 -26.17
N SER A 308 15.58 -7.12 -26.94
CA SER A 308 16.50 -7.56 -27.98
C SER A 308 15.80 -7.77 -29.32
N PHE A 309 16.48 -7.36 -30.39
CA PHE A 309 16.12 -7.76 -31.75
C PHE A 309 16.93 -9.00 -32.15
N PHE A 310 16.28 -9.89 -32.91
CA PHE A 310 16.89 -11.07 -33.50
C PHE A 310 16.73 -11.03 -35.02
N PHE A 311 17.79 -11.31 -35.77
CA PHE A 311 17.76 -11.35 -37.25
C PHE A 311 18.83 -12.28 -37.83
N THR A 312 18.75 -12.60 -39.12
CA THR A 312 19.71 -13.43 -39.84
C THR A 312 20.46 -12.62 -40.89
N ASP A 313 19.94 -12.56 -42.11
CA ASP A 313 20.59 -11.91 -43.26
C ASP A 313 19.95 -10.57 -43.59
N PHE A 314 20.56 -9.82 -44.51
CA PHE A 314 20.06 -8.49 -44.89
C PHE A 314 18.68 -8.56 -45.58
N SER A 315 18.54 -9.46 -46.55
CA SER A 315 17.34 -9.71 -47.34
C SER A 315 17.28 -11.20 -47.73
N LYS A 316 16.13 -11.62 -48.26
CA LYS A 316 15.97 -12.96 -48.86
C LYS A 316 16.91 -13.16 -50.04
#